data_AF-A0A1Q6KIT4-F1
#
_entry.id   AF-A0A1Q6KIT4-F1
#
_cell.length_a   1.000
_cell.length_b   1.000
_cell.length_c   1.000
_cell.angle_alpha   90.00
_cell.angle_beta   90.00
_cell.angle_gamma   90.00
#
_symmetry.space_group_name_H-M   'P 1'
#
loop_
_entity.id
_entity.type
_entity.pdbx_description
1 polymer ?
#
loop_
_entity_poly.entity_id
_entity_poly.type
_entity_poly.pdbx_seq_one_letter_code
_entity_poly.pdbx_strand_id
1 'polypeptide(L)'
;MRKVELRMNEEYKYKIIKKLVETNGNKQRTAVTLKRSIRQIDRMIAGYKEYGKAFFVHGNRDRKPKHALTDDFKTEIELLYISPNLYH
;
A
#
# COMPACT_ATOMS: atom_id res chain seq x y z
N MET A 1 8.96 -4.10 -16.13
CA MET A 1 7.83 -4.21 -15.18
C MET A 1 8.28 -3.61 -13.85
N ARG A 2 7.64 -2.54 -13.33
CA ARG A 2 8.05 -1.94 -12.05
C ARG A 2 7.94 -2.98 -10.93
N LYS A 3 8.96 -3.09 -10.08
CA LYS A 3 8.98 -4.04 -8.96
C LYS A 3 7.88 -3.68 -7.96
N VAL A 4 6.94 -4.58 -7.73
CA VAL A 4 5.92 -4.42 -6.68
C VAL A 4 6.53 -4.80 -5.34
N GLU A 5 6.92 -3.80 -4.57
CA GLU A 5 7.43 -3.97 -3.21
C GLU A 5 6.29 -3.90 -2.20
N LEU A 6 6.20 -4.90 -1.32
CA LEU A 6 5.20 -4.95 -0.27
C LEU A 6 5.87 -4.74 1.10
N ARG A 7 5.23 -3.98 1.98
CA ARG A 7 5.59 -3.91 3.40
C ARG A 7 5.27 -5.24 4.09
N MET A 8 5.83 -5.46 5.27
CA MET A 8 5.69 -6.72 6.03
C MET A 8 4.24 -7.23 6.11
N ASN A 9 3.29 -6.36 6.48
CA ASN A 9 1.87 -6.75 6.61
C ASN A 9 1.18 -7.02 5.27
N GLU A 10 1.61 -6.35 4.21
CA GLU A 10 1.07 -6.54 2.85
C GLU A 10 1.59 -7.86 2.27
N GLU A 11 2.89 -8.11 2.42
CA GLU A 11 3.54 -9.35 1.98
C GLU A 11 2.98 -10.56 2.76
N TYR A 12 2.72 -10.41 4.06
CA TYR A 12 2.08 -11.45 4.88
C TYR A 12 0.70 -11.85 4.33
N LYS A 13 -0.17 -10.86 4.04
CA LYS A 13 -1.48 -11.11 3.44
C LYS A 13 -1.35 -11.75 2.06
N TYR A 14 -0.46 -11.22 1.23
CA TYR A 14 -0.20 -11.73 -0.11
C TYR A 14 0.21 -13.21 -0.07
N LYS A 15 1.20 -13.59 0.74
CA LYS A 15 1.67 -14.98 0.84
C LYS A 15 0.59 -15.94 1.31
N ILE A 16 -0.22 -15.53 2.29
CA ILE A 16 -1.31 -16.36 2.80
C ILE A 16 -2.41 -16.57 1.76
N ILE A 17 -2.81 -15.51 1.05
CA ILE A 17 -3.86 -15.60 0.02
C ILE A 17 -3.35 -16.33 -1.22
N LYS A 18 -2.11 -16.09 -1.65
CA LYS A 18 -1.45 -16.83 -2.71
C LYS A 18 -1.49 -18.33 -2.42
N LYS A 19 -1.00 -18.74 -1.24
CA LYS A 19 -1.01 -20.15 -0.82
C LYS A 19 -2.44 -20.72 -0.79
N LEU A 20 -3.39 -19.97 -0.24
CA LEU A 20 -4.80 -20.39 -0.19
C LEU A 20 -5.34 -20.71 -1.59
N VAL A 21 -5.04 -19.88 -2.59
CA VAL A 21 -5.52 -20.06 -3.96
C VAL A 21 -4.77 -21.20 -4.66
N GLU A 22 -3.44 -21.27 -4.53
CA GLU A 22 -2.61 -22.29 -5.18
C GLU A 22 -2.89 -23.71 -4.66
N THR A 23 -3.20 -23.86 -3.38
CA THR A 23 -3.47 -25.18 -2.78
C THR A 23 -4.96 -25.48 -2.62
N ASN A 24 -5.86 -24.62 -3.11
CA ASN A 24 -7.30 -24.69 -2.84
C ASN A 24 -7.63 -24.92 -1.34
N GLY A 25 -6.98 -24.16 -0.47
CA GLY A 25 -7.03 -24.35 0.98
C GLY A 25 -8.32 -23.90 1.66
N ASN A 26 -8.37 -24.04 3.00
CA ASN A 26 -9.55 -23.70 3.80
C ASN A 26 -9.66 -22.19 4.09
N LYS A 27 -10.71 -21.54 3.57
CA LYS A 27 -10.98 -20.11 3.76
C LYS A 27 -11.24 -19.71 5.22
N GLN A 28 -11.89 -20.56 6.01
CA GLN A 28 -12.19 -20.29 7.44
C GLN A 28 -10.90 -20.20 8.25
N ARG A 29 -9.97 -21.12 8.03
CA ARG A 29 -8.65 -21.08 8.67
C ARG A 29 -7.88 -19.82 8.32
N THR A 30 -7.93 -19.41 7.05
CA THR A 30 -7.29 -18.16 6.59
C THR A 30 -7.92 -16.92 7.21
N ALA A 31 -9.24 -16.89 7.35
CA ALA A 31 -9.97 -15.81 8.02
C ALA A 31 -9.52 -15.62 9.48
N VAL A 32 -9.42 -16.72 10.24
CA VAL A 32 -8.90 -16.71 11.62
C VAL A 32 -7.45 -16.24 11.65
N THR A 33 -6.60 -16.77 10.76
CA THR A 33 -5.17 -16.44 10.70
C THR A 33 -4.94 -14.95 10.41
N LEU A 34 -5.66 -14.39 9.45
CA LEU A 34 -5.54 -12.97 9.08
C LEU A 34 -6.34 -12.03 10.00
N LYS A 35 -7.15 -12.59 10.92
CA LYS A 35 -8.13 -11.84 11.73
C LYS A 35 -9.05 -10.98 10.86
N ARG A 36 -9.63 -11.60 9.83
CA ARG A 36 -10.50 -10.96 8.83
C ARG A 36 -11.77 -11.77 8.62
N SER A 37 -12.82 -11.11 8.16
CA SER A 37 -14.06 -11.81 7.80
C SER A 37 -13.89 -12.62 6.52
N ILE A 38 -14.73 -13.64 6.33
CA ILE A 38 -14.73 -14.45 5.09
C ILE A 38 -14.92 -13.57 3.85
N ARG A 39 -15.80 -12.57 3.91
CA ARG A 39 -15.98 -11.59 2.82
C ARG A 39 -14.71 -10.82 2.49
N GLN A 40 -13.86 -10.52 3.47
CA GLN A 40 -12.56 -9.89 3.23
C GLN A 40 -11.59 -10.87 2.57
N ILE A 41 -11.61 -12.15 2.95
CA ILE A 41 -10.83 -13.20 2.30
C ILE A 41 -11.26 -13.38 0.84
N ASP A 42 -12.55 -13.47 0.55
CA ASP A 42 -13.06 -13.60 -0.82
C ASP A 42 -12.68 -12.39 -1.69
N ARG A 43 -12.74 -11.16 -1.15
CA ARG A 43 -12.23 -9.97 -1.84
C ARG A 43 -10.74 -10.05 -2.13
N MET A 44 -9.93 -10.55 -1.19
CA MET A 44 -8.50 -10.72 -1.43
C MET A 44 -8.20 -11.80 -2.47
N ILE A 45 -8.99 -12.88 -2.50
CA ILE A 45 -8.88 -13.93 -3.54
C ILE A 45 -9.21 -13.34 -4.91
N ALA A 46 -10.32 -12.61 -5.04
CA ALA A 46 -10.71 -11.96 -6.29
C ALA A 46 -9.63 -10.97 -6.76
N GLY A 47 -9.19 -10.09 -5.86
CA GLY A 47 -8.13 -9.13 -6.15
C GLY A 47 -6.79 -9.77 -6.53
N TYR A 48 -6.42 -10.89 -5.89
CA TYR A 48 -5.22 -11.64 -6.27
C TYR A 48 -5.36 -12.27 -7.67
N LYS A 49 -6.53 -12.80 -8.02
CA LYS A 49 -6.75 -13.37 -9.36
C LYS A 49 -6.71 -12.31 -10.46
N GLU A 50 -7.18 -11.10 -10.16
CA GLU A 50 -7.27 -10.01 -11.13
C GLU A 50 -5.97 -9.20 -11.26
N TYR A 51 -5.33 -8.86 -10.13
CA TYR A 51 -4.17 -7.94 -10.10
C TYR A 51 -2.89 -8.59 -9.54
N GLY A 52 -2.95 -9.84 -9.11
CA GLY A 52 -1.82 -10.55 -8.52
C GLY A 52 -1.28 -9.86 -7.26
N LYS A 53 0.05 -9.71 -7.20
CA LYS A 53 0.74 -9.08 -6.07
C LYS A 53 0.36 -7.60 -5.87
N ALA A 54 -0.02 -6.90 -6.95
CA ALA A 54 -0.28 -5.47 -6.91
C ALA A 54 -1.52 -5.10 -6.06
N PHE A 55 -2.50 -6.00 -5.94
CA PHE A 55 -3.69 -5.79 -5.10
C PHE A 55 -3.36 -5.49 -3.63
N PHE A 56 -2.23 -6.01 -3.13
CA PHE A 56 -1.85 -5.88 -1.72
C PHE A 56 -1.07 -4.59 -1.42
N VAL A 57 -0.72 -3.81 -2.43
CA VAL A 57 -0.09 -2.50 -2.25
C VAL A 57 -1.11 -1.53 -1.65
N HIS A 58 -0.75 -0.84 -0.58
CA HIS A 58 -1.61 0.17 0.00
C HIS A 58 -1.84 1.36 -0.95
N GLY A 59 -3.10 1.69 -1.22
CA GLY A 59 -3.47 2.74 -2.20
C GLY A 59 -3.02 4.16 -1.86
N ASN A 60 -2.64 4.43 -0.60
CA ASN A 60 -2.10 5.74 -0.21
C ASN A 60 -0.57 5.85 -0.34
N ARG A 61 0.13 4.79 -0.76
CA ARG A 61 1.61 4.80 -0.77
C ARG A 61 2.21 5.86 -1.69
N ASP A 62 1.56 6.12 -2.83
CA ASP A 62 2.02 7.11 -3.82
C ASP A 62 0.96 8.19 -4.09
N ARG A 63 -0.07 8.27 -3.26
CA ARG A 63 -1.14 9.26 -3.42
C ARG A 63 -0.71 10.58 -2.77
N LYS A 64 -0.30 11.57 -3.57
CA LYS A 64 -0.23 12.96 -3.10
C LYS A 64 -1.66 13.45 -2.81
N PRO A 65 -1.97 13.93 -1.60
CA PRO A 65 -3.25 14.59 -1.31
C PRO A 65 -3.50 15.75 -2.29
N LYS A 66 -4.77 16.01 -2.64
CA LYS A 66 -5.15 17.14 -3.51
C LYS A 66 -4.69 18.50 -2.94
N HIS A 67 -4.62 18.59 -1.62
CA HIS A 67 -4.21 19.79 -0.88
C HIS A 67 -2.75 19.70 -0.39
N ALA A 68 -1.93 18.82 -0.97
CA ALA A 68 -0.51 18.81 -0.66
C ALA A 68 0.12 20.11 -1.18
N LEU A 69 0.98 20.72 -0.36
CA LEU A 69 1.82 21.84 -0.80
C LEU A 69 2.63 21.38 -2.02
N THR A 70 2.73 22.26 -3.03
CA THR A 70 3.59 22.04 -4.19
C THR A 70 5.04 21.92 -3.72
N ASP A 71 5.85 21.20 -4.48
CA ASP A 71 7.26 21.05 -4.11
C ASP A 71 7.97 22.42 -4.19
N ASP A 72 7.59 23.28 -5.14
CA ASP A 72 8.05 24.68 -5.24
C ASP A 72 7.77 25.50 -3.98
N PHE A 73 6.57 25.39 -3.40
CA PHE A 73 6.20 26.14 -2.19
C PHE A 73 6.97 25.64 -0.96
N LYS A 74 7.30 24.35 -0.89
CA LYS A 74 8.19 23.83 0.17
C LYS A 74 9.59 24.40 0.04
N THR A 75 10.12 24.43 -1.18
CA THR A 75 11.44 25.01 -1.47
C THR A 75 11.48 26.50 -1.13
N GLU A 76 10.41 27.26 -1.42
CA GLU A 76 10.29 28.67 -1.02
C GLU A 76 10.38 28.86 0.50
N ILE A 77 9.63 28.05 1.27
CA ILE A 77 9.70 28.07 2.74
C ILE A 77 11.12 27.74 3.23
N GLU A 78 11.75 26.70 2.68
CA GLU A 78 13.13 26.33 3.04
C GLU A 78 14.12 27.47 2.77
N LEU A 79 14.01 28.13 1.61
CA LEU A 79 14.86 29.25 1.24
C LEU A 79 14.68 30.46 2.17
N LEU A 80 13.45 30.76 2.60
CA LEU A 80 13.16 31.84 3.56
C LEU A 80 13.82 31.59 4.93
N TYR A 81 13.88 30.35 5.38
CA TYR A 81 14.53 29.99 6.65
C TYR A 81 16.05 29.94 6.56
N ILE A 82 16.60 29.50 5.43
CA ILE A 82 18.05 29.32 5.23
C ILE A 82 18.73 30.61 4.77
N SER A 83 17.97 31.56 4.21
CA SER A 83 18.48 32.83 3.67
C SER A 83 17.98 34.05 4.45
N PRO A 84 18.23 34.17 5.77
CA PRO A 84 17.68 35.27 6.58
C PRO A 84 18.22 36.67 6.22
N ASN A 85 19.20 36.79 5.32
CA ASN A 85 19.92 38.04 5.03
C ASN A 85 19.77 38.58 3.60
N LEU A 86 18.69 38.26 2.88
CA LEU A 86 18.45 38.81 1.52
C LEU A 86 17.50 40.01 1.48
N TYR A 87 17.14 40.56 2.64
CA TYR A 87 16.44 41.83 2.75
C TYR A 87 17.22 42.72 3.74
N HIS A 88 18.26 43.37 3.22
CA HIS A 88 18.85 44.56 3.85
C HIS A 88 18.09 45.80 3.39
#